data_AF-A0A6G0IES2-F1
#
_entry.id   AF-A0A6G0IES2-F1
#
_cell.length_a   1.000
_cell.length_b   1.000
_cell.length_c   1.000
_cell.angle_alpha   90.00
_cell.angle_beta   90.00
_cell.angle_gamma   90.00
#
_symmetry.space_group_name_H-M   'P 1'
#
loop_
_entity.id
_entity.type
_entity.pdbx_description
1 polymer ?
#
loop_
_entity_poly.entity_id
_entity_poly.type
_entity_poly.pdbx_seq_one_letter_code
_entity_poly.pdbx_strand_id
1 'polypeptide(L)'
;MQDRLAISQEMTQPIPHYFIKSSHNTYLTAGQFSGVSSPEMYRQCLLSGCRCLELDCWKGKPPDEEPIITHGFTMTTEILFKDVIEAINECAFKTSQYPVILSFENHVDSVKQQEKMANYCKTIFGDALLTEPLDKYPLKPGQQIPSPSELMGKILIKNKKGSHEKPAQTKKNAAAAPDQAVTATATATTTTTTDAPTDAPAQDPNTTPQDPS
;
A
#
# COMPACT_ATOMS: atom_id res chain seq x y z
N MET A 1 37.55 28.45 1.48
CA MET A 1 36.17 27.92 1.60
C MET A 1 36.21 26.54 0.96
N GLN A 2 36.20 25.44 1.74
CA GLN A 2 36.18 24.10 1.13
C GLN A 2 34.90 23.95 0.30
N ASP A 3 35.05 23.44 -0.91
CA ASP A 3 33.94 23.08 -1.77
C ASP A 3 33.10 22.00 -1.09
N ARG A 4 31.92 22.38 -0.59
CA ARG A 4 31.01 21.45 0.09
C ARG A 4 30.50 20.34 -0.85
N LEU A 5 30.59 20.53 -2.17
CA LEU A 5 30.23 19.51 -3.16
C LEU A 5 31.24 18.34 -3.19
N ALA A 6 32.47 18.57 -2.74
CA ALA A 6 33.52 17.55 -2.69
C ALA A 6 33.52 16.71 -1.40
N ILE A 7 32.69 17.07 -0.41
CA ILE A 7 32.61 16.36 0.88
C ILE A 7 31.59 15.24 0.76
N SER A 8 32.07 14.00 0.62
CA SER A 8 31.24 12.80 0.79
C SER A 8 30.83 12.70 2.27
N GLN A 9 29.53 12.75 2.57
CA GLN A 9 29.03 12.41 3.90
C GLN A 9 29.26 10.92 4.20
N GLU A 10 29.38 10.58 5.48
CA GLU A 10 29.36 9.19 5.92
C GLU A 10 27.94 8.63 5.75
N MET A 11 27.78 7.51 5.06
CA MET A 11 26.46 6.95 4.68
C MET A 11 26.15 5.62 5.42
N THR A 12 26.77 5.43 6.57
CA THR A 12 26.72 4.21 7.42
C THR A 12 25.88 4.40 8.69
N GLN A 13 25.41 5.61 8.98
CA GLN A 13 24.47 5.84 10.09
C GLN A 13 23.07 5.29 9.72
N PRO A 14 22.19 5.03 10.69
CA PRO A 14 20.81 4.62 10.41
C PRO A 14 20.04 5.65 9.55
N ILE A 15 19.15 5.20 8.67
CA ILE A 15 18.33 6.07 7.80
C ILE A 15 17.72 7.30 8.49
N PRO A 16 17.14 7.22 9.71
CA PRO A 16 16.54 8.38 10.37
C PRO A 16 17.50 9.54 10.68
N HIS A 17 18.81 9.35 10.54
CA HIS A 17 19.81 10.38 10.79
C HIS A 17 20.07 11.29 9.57
N TYR A 18 19.40 11.04 8.44
CA TYR A 18 19.60 11.76 7.18
C TYR A 18 18.37 12.55 6.77
N PHE A 19 18.59 13.74 6.19
CA PHE A 19 17.56 14.40 5.40
C PHE A 19 17.45 13.72 4.04
N ILE A 20 16.23 13.32 3.68
CA ILE A 20 15.93 12.63 2.43
C ILE A 20 15.20 13.59 1.49
N LYS A 21 15.79 13.86 0.33
CA LYS A 21 15.11 14.63 -0.73
C LYS A 21 13.85 13.88 -1.16
N SER A 22 12.69 14.49 -0.94
CA SER A 22 11.39 13.86 -1.06
C SER A 22 10.46 14.68 -1.95
N SER A 23 9.53 14.01 -2.64
CA SER A 23 8.57 14.60 -3.56
C SER A 23 7.14 14.24 -3.13
N HIS A 24 6.25 15.22 -3.19
CA HIS A 24 4.83 15.09 -2.84
C HIS A 24 3.98 15.15 -4.11
N ASN A 25 2.94 14.30 -4.22
CA ASN A 25 2.11 14.13 -5.41
C ASN A 25 2.94 14.10 -6.69
N THR A 26 3.92 13.20 -6.71
CA THR A 26 5.02 13.18 -7.70
C THR A 26 4.52 13.06 -9.13
N TYR A 27 3.35 12.47 -9.33
CA TYR A 27 2.73 12.31 -10.64
C TYR A 27 2.29 13.63 -11.27
N LEU A 28 2.01 14.69 -10.49
CA LEU A 28 1.48 15.96 -11.00
C LEU A 28 2.58 16.84 -11.61
N THR A 29 2.32 17.33 -12.83
CA THR A 29 3.20 18.29 -13.52
C THR A 29 2.82 19.75 -13.23
N ALA A 30 1.61 19.98 -12.69
CA ALA A 30 1.00 21.31 -12.56
C ALA A 30 0.11 21.39 -11.30
N GLY A 31 -0.99 22.14 -11.37
CA GLY A 31 -1.86 22.40 -10.22
C GLY A 31 -2.53 21.14 -9.65
N GLN A 32 -2.88 21.20 -8.37
CA GLN A 32 -3.47 20.08 -7.62
C GLN A 32 -4.90 19.72 -8.07
N PHE A 33 -5.64 20.63 -8.70
CA PHE A 33 -7.05 20.42 -9.04
C PHE A 33 -7.29 19.99 -10.50
N SER A 34 -6.51 20.52 -11.44
CA SER A 34 -6.70 20.31 -12.89
C SER A 34 -5.39 20.11 -13.64
N GLY A 35 -4.34 19.70 -12.92
CA GLY A 35 -3.02 19.42 -13.48
C GLY A 35 -2.97 18.10 -14.26
N VAL A 36 -2.00 18.04 -15.18
CA VAL A 36 -1.67 16.80 -15.90
C VAL A 36 -0.82 15.91 -14.99
N SER A 37 -1.13 14.61 -15.00
CA SER A 37 -0.32 13.56 -14.39
C SER A 37 0.59 12.92 -15.43
N SER A 38 1.83 12.59 -15.08
CA SER A 38 2.78 11.99 -16.02
C SER A 38 3.79 11.05 -15.35
N PRO A 39 4.05 9.85 -15.92
CA PRO A 39 5.17 9.00 -15.49
C PRO A 39 6.53 9.68 -15.62
N GLU A 40 6.66 10.67 -16.52
CA GLU A 40 7.92 11.40 -16.73
C GLU A 40 8.35 12.18 -15.49
N MET A 41 7.41 12.64 -14.66
CA MET A 41 7.76 13.33 -13.42
C MET A 41 8.53 12.45 -12.45
N TYR A 42 8.23 11.14 -12.42
CA TYR A 42 9.00 10.19 -11.61
C TYR A 42 10.46 10.08 -12.10
N ARG A 43 10.66 10.04 -13.43
CA ARG A 43 12.02 10.05 -14.01
C ARG A 43 12.77 11.30 -13.61
N GLN A 44 12.18 12.48 -13.82
CA GLN A 44 12.82 13.76 -13.53
C GLN A 44 13.13 13.94 -12.03
N CYS A 45 12.19 13.57 -11.15
CA CYS A 45 12.43 13.58 -9.71
C CYS A 45 13.62 12.69 -9.34
N LEU A 46 13.69 11.46 -9.83
CA LEU A 46 14.79 10.53 -9.57
C LEU A 46 16.12 11.04 -10.13
N LEU A 47 16.14 11.52 -11.38
CA LEU A 47 17.33 12.08 -12.02
C LEU A 47 17.87 13.30 -11.26
N SER A 48 16.99 14.10 -10.65
CA SER A 48 17.38 15.20 -9.77
C SER A 48 17.91 14.76 -8.39
N GLY A 49 17.94 13.46 -8.10
CA GLY A 49 18.39 12.88 -6.83
C GLY A 49 17.30 12.72 -5.77
N CYS A 50 16.01 12.85 -6.12
CA CYS A 50 14.91 12.57 -5.18
C CYS A 50 14.91 11.09 -4.79
N ARG A 51 14.74 10.75 -3.51
CA ARG A 51 14.81 9.40 -2.95
C ARG A 51 13.51 8.95 -2.27
N CYS A 52 12.48 9.79 -2.21
CA CYS A 52 11.16 9.43 -1.73
C CYS A 52 10.10 9.99 -2.69
N LEU A 53 9.27 9.11 -3.25
CA LEU A 53 8.27 9.44 -4.27
C LEU A 53 6.89 9.00 -3.79
N GLU A 54 5.86 9.72 -4.20
CA GLU A 54 4.47 9.46 -3.82
C GLU A 54 3.65 8.88 -4.98
N LEU A 55 2.79 7.91 -4.68
CA LEU A 55 1.92 7.21 -5.63
C LEU A 55 0.52 7.08 -5.03
N ASP A 56 -0.42 7.87 -5.55
CA ASP A 56 -1.83 7.83 -5.14
C ASP A 56 -2.54 6.80 -5.99
N CYS A 57 -2.68 5.59 -5.47
CA CYS A 57 -3.12 4.43 -6.23
C CYS A 57 -4.63 4.28 -6.13
N TRP A 58 -5.31 4.23 -7.28
CA TRP A 58 -6.77 4.09 -7.38
C TRP A 58 -7.16 2.91 -8.25
N LYS A 59 -8.39 2.42 -8.05
CA LYS A 59 -8.93 1.31 -8.83
C LYS A 59 -9.11 1.69 -10.30
N GLY A 60 -8.71 0.78 -11.17
CA GLY A 60 -9.03 0.82 -12.59
C GLY A 60 -10.51 0.62 -12.87
N LYS A 61 -10.98 1.22 -13.97
CA LYS A 61 -12.36 1.07 -14.45
C LYS A 61 -12.47 -0.18 -15.35
N PRO A 62 -13.63 -0.85 -15.41
CA PRO A 62 -13.89 -1.89 -16.41
C PRO A 62 -13.77 -1.34 -17.85
N PRO A 63 -13.42 -2.18 -18.83
CA PRO A 63 -13.20 -3.63 -18.74
C PRO A 63 -11.78 -4.04 -18.31
N ASP A 64 -10.79 -3.14 -18.39
CA ASP A 64 -9.38 -3.50 -18.28
C ASP A 64 -8.91 -3.71 -16.83
N GLU A 65 -9.57 -3.07 -15.86
CA GLU A 65 -9.29 -3.19 -14.42
C GLU A 65 -7.78 -2.97 -14.10
N GLU A 66 -7.13 -2.05 -14.82
CA GLU A 66 -5.74 -1.65 -14.59
C GLU A 66 -5.65 -0.60 -13.46
N PRO A 67 -4.88 -0.84 -12.39
CA PRO A 67 -4.66 0.18 -11.36
C PRO A 67 -4.06 1.46 -11.95
N ILE A 68 -4.55 2.60 -11.47
CA ILE A 68 -4.14 3.93 -11.95
C ILE A 68 -3.55 4.77 -10.83
N ILE A 69 -2.89 5.86 -11.21
CA ILE A 69 -2.44 6.92 -10.33
C ILE A 69 -3.11 8.23 -10.74
N THR A 70 -3.70 8.93 -9.76
CA THR A 70 -4.35 10.24 -9.93
C THR A 70 -4.61 10.91 -8.58
N HIS A 71 -4.91 12.21 -8.58
CA HIS A 71 -5.37 12.90 -7.38
C HIS A 71 -6.89 12.74 -7.25
N GLY A 72 -7.33 11.98 -6.24
CA GLY A 72 -8.73 11.59 -6.08
C GLY A 72 -9.71 12.76 -6.01
N PHE A 73 -10.90 12.57 -6.59
CA PHE A 73 -12.00 13.56 -6.57
C PHE A 73 -11.63 14.93 -7.18
N THR A 74 -10.66 14.96 -8.10
CA THR A 74 -10.24 16.17 -8.83
C THR A 74 -10.42 16.01 -10.36
N MET A 75 -9.98 17.01 -11.12
CA MET A 75 -9.95 17.00 -12.59
C MET A 75 -8.55 16.68 -13.15
N THR A 76 -7.67 16.10 -12.34
CA THR A 76 -6.33 15.69 -12.80
C THR A 76 -6.41 14.48 -13.72
N THR A 77 -5.45 14.35 -14.66
CA THR A 77 -5.45 13.21 -15.58
C THR A 77 -5.00 11.92 -14.88
N GLU A 78 -5.44 10.78 -15.40
CA GLU A 78 -5.10 9.45 -14.88
C GLU A 78 -3.89 8.89 -15.66
N ILE A 79 -2.97 8.21 -14.97
CA ILE A 79 -1.85 7.47 -15.58
C ILE A 79 -1.83 6.04 -15.06
N LEU A 80 -1.32 5.09 -15.84
CA LEU A 80 -1.26 3.70 -15.41
C LEU A 80 -0.23 3.52 -14.31
N PHE A 81 -0.58 2.74 -13.28
CA PHE A 81 0.35 2.35 -12.23
C PHE A 81 1.58 1.64 -12.81
N LYS A 82 1.37 0.75 -13.78
CA LYS A 82 2.42 -0.01 -14.45
C LYS A 82 3.48 0.92 -15.08
N ASP A 83 3.05 1.92 -15.85
CA ASP A 83 3.95 2.86 -16.53
C ASP A 83 4.80 3.67 -15.54
N VAL A 84 4.23 4.00 -14.38
CA VAL A 84 4.97 4.65 -13.28
C VAL A 84 6.02 3.72 -12.68
N ILE A 85 5.69 2.45 -12.44
CA ILE A 85 6.66 1.46 -11.95
C ILE A 85 7.80 1.25 -12.95
N GLU A 86 7.50 1.17 -14.26
CA GLU A 86 8.52 1.09 -15.32
C GLU A 86 9.42 2.34 -15.36
N ALA A 87 8.83 3.55 -15.27
CA ALA A 87 9.57 4.80 -15.22
C ALA A 87 10.50 4.91 -13.99
N ILE A 88 10.04 4.45 -12.82
CA ILE A 88 10.84 4.40 -11.61
C ILE A 88 12.02 3.42 -11.79
N ASN A 89 11.75 2.20 -12.28
CA ASN A 89 12.78 1.19 -12.45
C ASN A 89 13.90 1.67 -13.38
N GLU A 90 13.55 2.39 -14.44
CA GLU A 90 14.49 2.94 -15.40
C GLU A 90 15.46 3.96 -14.78
N CYS A 91 14.97 4.78 -13.84
CA CYS A 91 15.70 5.96 -13.36
C CYS A 91 16.14 5.90 -11.89
N ALA A 92 15.67 4.91 -11.11
CA ALA A 92 15.83 4.85 -9.66
C ALA A 92 17.29 5.09 -9.22
N PHE A 93 18.24 4.49 -9.92
CA PHE A 93 19.65 4.49 -9.53
C PHE A 93 20.59 5.20 -10.51
N LYS A 94 20.08 5.88 -11.55
CA LYS A 94 20.94 6.52 -12.58
C LYS A 94 21.86 7.61 -12.03
N THR A 95 21.42 8.34 -11.00
CA THR A 95 22.18 9.49 -10.44
C THR A 95 22.54 9.32 -8.96
N SER A 96 22.05 8.27 -8.30
CA SER A 96 22.38 7.94 -6.93
C SER A 96 22.07 6.48 -6.65
N GLN A 97 23.03 5.74 -6.08
CA GLN A 97 22.87 4.32 -5.72
C GLN A 97 22.12 4.11 -4.40
N TYR A 98 21.86 5.17 -3.64
CA TYR A 98 21.18 5.09 -2.34
C TYR A 98 19.68 4.75 -2.49
N PRO A 99 19.07 4.15 -1.45
CA PRO A 99 17.73 3.57 -1.54
C PRO A 99 16.65 4.57 -1.96
N VAL A 100 15.62 4.05 -2.62
CA VAL A 100 14.41 4.79 -3.00
C VAL A 100 13.23 4.29 -2.17
N ILE A 101 12.45 5.22 -1.62
CA ILE A 101 11.22 4.95 -0.87
C ILE A 101 10.02 5.30 -1.75
N LEU A 102 9.10 4.37 -1.90
CA LEU A 102 7.82 4.57 -2.58
C LEU A 102 6.73 4.69 -1.52
N SER A 103 6.19 5.90 -1.35
CA SER A 103 5.05 6.21 -0.49
C SER A 103 3.77 5.93 -1.24
N PHE A 104 3.12 4.80 -0.93
CA PHE A 104 1.83 4.45 -1.50
C PHE A 104 0.72 5.10 -0.66
N GLU A 105 -0.09 5.94 -1.29
CA GLU A 105 -1.41 6.31 -0.80
C GLU A 105 -2.43 5.39 -1.48
N ASN A 106 -2.75 4.28 -0.81
CA ASN A 106 -3.50 3.19 -1.42
C ASN A 106 -5.03 3.32 -1.22
N HIS A 107 -5.75 3.63 -2.29
CA HIS A 107 -7.21 3.65 -2.39
C HIS A 107 -7.79 2.49 -3.19
N VAL A 108 -6.95 1.53 -3.60
CA VAL A 108 -7.40 0.33 -4.32
C VAL A 108 -8.10 -0.60 -3.33
N ASP A 109 -9.43 -0.66 -3.39
CA ASP A 109 -10.29 -1.47 -2.52
C ASP A 109 -10.47 -2.92 -3.01
N SER A 110 -9.92 -3.28 -4.17
CA SER A 110 -10.00 -4.60 -4.77
C SER A 110 -8.72 -5.43 -4.56
N VAL A 111 -8.85 -6.59 -3.91
CA VAL A 111 -7.73 -7.54 -3.70
C VAL A 111 -7.08 -7.93 -5.03
N LYS A 112 -7.88 -8.22 -6.06
CA LYS A 112 -7.39 -8.57 -7.40
C LYS A 112 -6.47 -7.49 -7.98
N GLN A 113 -6.84 -6.22 -7.83
CA GLN A 113 -6.03 -5.11 -8.31
C GLN A 113 -4.82 -4.83 -7.41
N GLN A 114 -4.92 -5.02 -6.09
CA GLN A 114 -3.76 -4.94 -5.18
C GLN A 114 -2.72 -6.02 -5.48
N GLU A 115 -3.15 -7.26 -5.77
CA GLU A 115 -2.26 -8.34 -6.21
C GLU A 115 -1.57 -7.98 -7.53
N LYS A 116 -2.29 -7.36 -8.46
CA LYS A 116 -1.73 -6.86 -9.72
C LYS A 116 -0.65 -5.81 -9.49
N MET A 117 -0.88 -4.83 -8.60
CA MET A 117 0.14 -3.86 -8.21
C MET A 117 1.37 -4.53 -7.59
N ALA A 118 1.17 -5.47 -6.66
CA ALA A 118 2.26 -6.21 -6.03
C ALA A 118 3.08 -7.01 -7.05
N ASN A 119 2.41 -7.63 -8.03
CA ASN A 119 3.06 -8.36 -9.12
C ASN A 119 3.85 -7.43 -10.03
N TYR A 120 3.33 -6.26 -10.39
CA TYR A 120 4.10 -5.26 -11.14
C TYR A 120 5.36 -4.84 -10.39
N CYS A 121 5.27 -4.51 -9.11
CA CYS A 121 6.46 -4.18 -8.30
C CYS A 121 7.48 -5.34 -8.29
N LYS A 122 7.04 -6.57 -8.02
CA LYS A 122 7.94 -7.74 -7.96
C LYS A 122 8.61 -8.05 -9.30
N THR A 123 7.85 -8.00 -10.39
CA THR A 123 8.34 -8.38 -11.72
C THR A 123 9.23 -7.31 -12.34
N ILE A 124 8.86 -6.03 -12.19
CA ILE A 124 9.56 -4.92 -12.85
C ILE A 124 10.82 -4.52 -12.05
N PHE A 125 10.72 -4.41 -10.72
CA PHE A 125 11.89 -4.05 -9.91
C PHE A 125 12.81 -5.25 -9.64
N GLY A 126 12.29 -6.48 -9.69
CA GLY A 126 13.07 -7.69 -9.44
C GLY A 126 13.86 -7.60 -8.13
N ASP A 127 15.17 -7.87 -8.22
CA ASP A 127 16.09 -7.86 -7.06
C ASP A 127 16.27 -6.49 -6.40
N ALA A 128 15.91 -5.40 -7.09
CA ALA A 128 15.94 -4.08 -6.48
C ALA A 128 14.85 -3.92 -5.42
N LEU A 129 13.73 -4.64 -5.52
CA LEU A 129 12.67 -4.58 -4.52
C LEU A 129 13.12 -5.28 -3.23
N LEU A 130 13.09 -4.56 -2.11
CA LEU A 130 13.33 -5.16 -0.80
C LEU A 130 12.05 -5.86 -0.32
N THR A 131 11.96 -7.17 -0.53
CA THR A 131 10.78 -7.98 -0.17
C THR A 131 10.81 -8.53 1.25
N GLU A 132 12.00 -8.77 1.80
CA GLU A 132 12.21 -9.32 3.14
C GLU A 132 13.15 -8.41 3.96
N PRO A 133 13.02 -8.39 5.30
CA PRO A 133 13.99 -7.72 6.15
C PRO A 133 15.41 -8.28 5.97
N LEU A 134 16.42 -7.43 6.16
CA LEU A 134 17.81 -7.90 6.21
C LEU A 134 18.04 -8.69 7.51
N ASP A 135 18.80 -9.79 7.46
CA ASP A 135 19.06 -10.65 8.62
C ASP A 135 19.64 -9.90 9.83
N LYS A 136 20.50 -8.91 9.56
CA LYS A 136 21.12 -8.03 10.57
C LYS A 136 20.12 -7.09 11.26
N TYR A 137 18.97 -6.85 10.63
CA TYR A 137 17.98 -5.85 11.02
C TYR A 137 16.57 -6.45 11.09
N PRO A 138 16.34 -7.41 12.01
CA PRO A 138 15.02 -8.00 12.18
C PRO A 138 14.00 -6.95 12.63
N LEU A 139 12.75 -7.08 12.18
CA LEU A 139 11.66 -6.17 12.54
C LEU A 139 11.16 -6.43 13.97
N LYS A 140 11.95 -6.02 14.96
CA LYS A 140 11.66 -6.13 16.39
C LYS A 140 11.77 -4.76 17.08
N PRO A 141 10.95 -4.48 18.11
CA PRO A 141 11.09 -3.24 18.89
C PRO A 141 12.51 -3.05 19.42
N GLY A 142 13.02 -1.82 19.36
CA GLY A 142 14.37 -1.49 19.82
C GLY A 142 15.51 -1.86 18.87
N GLN A 143 15.23 -2.55 17.76
CA GLN A 143 16.25 -2.82 16.75
C GLN A 143 16.54 -1.55 15.92
N GLN A 144 17.82 -1.32 15.62
CA GLN A 144 18.25 -0.27 14.71
C GLN A 144 17.73 -0.50 13.27
N ILE A 145 17.63 0.59 12.51
CA ILE A 145 17.26 0.57 11.09
C ILE A 145 18.55 0.54 10.25
N PRO A 146 18.58 -0.16 9.10
CA PRO A 146 19.77 -0.19 8.24
C PRO A 146 20.21 1.21 7.80
N SER A 147 21.50 1.32 7.46
CA SER A 147 22.06 2.52 6.85
C SER A 147 21.72 2.64 5.36
N PRO A 148 21.81 3.85 4.76
CA PRO A 148 21.71 4.01 3.32
C PRO A 148 22.69 3.12 2.53
N SER A 149 23.91 2.92 3.04
CA SER A 149 24.93 2.08 2.38
C SER A 149 24.54 0.60 2.34
N GLU A 150 23.88 0.09 3.38
CA GLU A 150 23.41 -1.30 3.43
C GLU A 150 22.16 -1.55 2.57
N LEU A 151 21.50 -0.49 2.13
CA LEU A 151 20.31 -0.52 1.29
C LEU A 151 20.58 0.03 -0.12
N MET A 152 21.84 0.09 -0.55
CA MET A 152 22.18 0.51 -1.92
C MET A 152 21.47 -0.35 -2.96
N GLY A 153 20.92 0.31 -3.99
CA GLY A 153 20.16 -0.34 -5.06
C GLY A 153 18.81 -0.91 -4.62
N LYS A 154 18.32 -0.59 -3.42
CA LYS A 154 17.04 -1.10 -2.92
C LYS A 154 15.90 -0.09 -3.03
N ILE A 155 14.73 -0.62 -3.39
CA ILE A 155 13.45 0.07 -3.41
C ILE A 155 12.63 -0.44 -2.22
N LEU A 156 12.16 0.48 -1.39
CA LEU A 156 11.36 0.21 -0.19
C LEU A 156 9.93 0.68 -0.42
N ILE A 157 8.95 -0.14 -0.03
CA ILE A 157 7.53 0.22 -0.11
C ILE A 157 7.03 0.68 1.27
N LYS A 158 6.56 1.92 1.35
CA LYS A 158 5.75 2.44 2.46
C LYS A 158 4.28 2.26 2.08
N ASN A 159 3.62 1.27 2.68
CA ASN A 159 2.17 1.04 2.57
C ASN A 159 1.64 0.42 3.88
N LYS A 160 0.32 0.39 4.06
CA LYS A 160 -0.32 -0.33 5.17
C LYS A 160 0.06 -1.82 5.10
N LYS A 161 0.46 -2.39 6.24
CA LYS A 161 0.77 -3.81 6.40
C LYS A 161 -0.35 -4.48 7.18
N GLY A 162 -0.95 -5.53 6.61
CA GLY A 162 -1.89 -6.39 7.34
C GLY A 162 -1.17 -7.19 8.42
N SER A 163 -1.83 -7.40 9.56
CA SER A 163 -1.36 -8.30 10.62
C SER A 163 -1.53 -9.75 10.16
N HIS A 164 -0.55 -10.31 9.46
CA HIS A 164 -0.48 -11.76 9.24
C HIS A 164 0.10 -12.44 10.48
N GLU A 165 -0.70 -12.58 11.54
CA GLU A 165 -0.47 -13.69 12.47
C GLU A 165 -0.94 -14.97 11.77
N LYS A 166 0.01 -15.84 11.40
CA LYS A 166 -0.33 -17.21 10.99
C LYS A 166 -1.04 -17.86 12.19
N PRO A 167 -2.27 -18.38 12.06
CA PRO A 167 -2.84 -19.21 13.11
C PRO A 167 -1.90 -20.40 13.30
N ALA A 168 -1.35 -20.54 14.51
CA ALA A 168 -0.65 -21.75 14.90
C ALA A 168 -1.61 -22.92 14.67
N GLN A 169 -1.25 -23.84 13.78
CA GLN A 169 -1.97 -25.10 13.61
C GLN A 169 -1.84 -25.88 14.92
N THR A 170 -2.83 -25.74 15.80
CA THR A 170 -3.00 -26.63 16.95
C THR A 170 -3.33 -28.01 16.39
N LYS A 171 -2.33 -28.89 16.33
CA LYS A 171 -2.54 -30.32 16.14
C LYS A 171 -3.47 -30.81 17.25
N LYS A 172 -4.75 -31.03 16.93
CA LYS A 172 -5.65 -31.79 17.81
C LYS A 172 -5.18 -33.24 17.78
N ASN A 173 -4.50 -33.67 18.84
CA ASN A 173 -4.35 -35.08 19.14
C ASN A 173 -5.75 -35.63 19.45
N ALA A 174 -6.26 -36.49 18.57
CA ALA A 174 -7.44 -37.30 18.84
C ALA A 174 -7.03 -38.41 19.82
N ALA A 175 -7.38 -38.24 21.10
CA ALA A 175 -7.37 -39.33 22.07
C ALA A 175 -8.66 -40.14 21.89
N ALA A 176 -8.50 -41.43 21.63
CA ALA A 176 -9.57 -42.40 21.57
C ALA A 176 -10.21 -42.60 22.96
N ALA A 177 -11.53 -42.71 23.01
CA ALA A 177 -12.28 -43.25 24.15
C ALA A 177 -13.22 -44.36 23.66
N PRO A 178 -13.37 -45.46 24.40
CA PRO A 178 -14.12 -46.63 23.96
C PRO A 178 -15.61 -46.57 24.30
N ASP A 179 -16.30 -47.46 23.62
CA ASP A 179 -17.71 -47.82 23.51
C ASP A 179 -18.45 -48.08 24.84
N GLN A 180 -19.72 -47.64 24.94
CA GLN A 180 -20.80 -48.46 25.51
C GLN A 180 -22.19 -47.86 25.22
N ALA A 181 -23.02 -48.71 24.62
CA ALA A 181 -24.41 -48.49 24.24
C ALA A 181 -25.40 -48.60 25.40
N VAL A 182 -26.48 -47.79 25.37
CA VAL A 182 -27.81 -48.24 25.78
C VAL A 182 -28.94 -47.43 25.12
N THR A 183 -29.93 -48.20 24.68
CA THR A 183 -31.23 -47.93 24.04
C THR A 183 -32.23 -47.07 24.81
N ALA A 184 -33.05 -46.26 24.12
CA ALA A 184 -34.54 -46.33 24.14
C ALA A 184 -35.24 -45.16 23.40
N THR A 185 -35.98 -45.53 22.36
CA THR A 185 -37.33 -45.15 21.90
C THR A 185 -38.05 -43.86 22.36
N ALA A 186 -38.67 -43.17 21.38
CA ALA A 186 -40.11 -42.81 21.28
C ALA A 186 -40.48 -41.33 20.98
N THR A 187 -41.18 -41.14 19.84
CA THR A 187 -42.44 -40.38 19.64
C THR A 187 -42.43 -38.84 19.87
N ALA A 188 -42.40 -37.98 18.84
CA ALA A 188 -43.47 -37.48 17.95
C ALA A 188 -44.19 -36.19 18.40
N THR A 189 -44.46 -35.35 17.37
CA THR A 189 -45.63 -34.47 17.13
C THR A 189 -45.57 -32.97 17.48
N THR A 190 -45.75 -32.15 16.41
CA THR A 190 -46.54 -30.88 16.24
C THR A 190 -46.20 -29.66 17.13
N THR A 191 -46.16 -28.41 16.64
CA THR A 191 -47.17 -27.57 15.92
C THR A 191 -46.44 -26.34 15.31
N THR A 192 -46.64 -25.90 14.06
CA THR A 192 -47.54 -24.79 13.58
C THR A 192 -47.53 -23.54 14.48
N THR A 193 -47.46 -22.27 14.06
CA THR A 193 -47.54 -21.52 12.79
C THR A 193 -47.35 -20.02 13.13
N THR A 194 -47.07 -19.19 12.11
CA THR A 194 -47.50 -17.77 11.92
C THR A 194 -47.18 -16.70 12.99
N ASP A 195 -46.41 -15.67 12.63
CA ASP A 195 -46.99 -14.37 12.19
C ASP A 195 -45.90 -13.33 11.84
N ALA A 196 -46.19 -12.56 10.79
CA ALA A 196 -45.64 -11.24 10.43
C ALA A 196 -46.86 -10.39 10.00
N PRO A 197 -46.79 -9.09 9.66
CA PRO A 197 -45.71 -8.09 9.72
C PRO A 197 -46.21 -6.75 10.33
N THR A 198 -45.69 -5.60 9.86
CA THR A 198 -46.06 -4.16 10.05
C THR A 198 -45.20 -3.42 11.08
N ASP A 199 -44.76 -2.16 10.90
CA ASP A 199 -45.00 -1.15 9.86
C ASP A 199 -43.83 -0.13 9.85
N ALA A 200 -43.66 0.58 8.73
CA ALA A 200 -42.82 1.77 8.61
C ALA A 200 -43.62 3.04 8.99
N PRO A 201 -42.97 4.22 9.11
CA PRO A 201 -43.31 5.23 8.09
C PRO A 201 -42.16 6.14 7.63
N ALA A 202 -42.52 6.89 6.59
CA ALA A 202 -41.80 7.72 5.63
C ALA A 202 -40.97 8.93 6.13
N GLN A 203 -40.11 9.39 5.21
CA GLN A 203 -39.42 10.68 5.14
C GLN A 203 -40.34 11.81 4.61
N ASP A 204 -40.03 13.07 4.93
CA ASP A 204 -40.00 14.20 3.96
C ASP A 204 -39.19 15.40 4.53
N PRO A 205 -38.86 16.47 3.76
CA PRO A 205 -37.49 17.00 3.68
C PRO A 205 -37.41 18.49 4.07
N ASN A 206 -36.22 19.07 3.87
CA ASN A 206 -35.99 20.51 3.73
C ASN A 206 -35.94 21.35 5.02
N THR A 207 -34.74 21.70 5.48
CA THR A 207 -34.44 22.99 6.14
C THR A 207 -32.94 23.31 6.06
N THR A 208 -32.62 24.39 5.35
CA THR A 208 -31.30 25.04 5.33
C THR A 208 -31.34 26.21 6.33
N PRO A 209 -30.31 26.42 7.17
CA PRO A 209 -30.15 27.69 7.88
C PRO A 209 -29.24 28.64 7.07
N GLN A 210 -29.73 29.86 6.82
CA GLN A 210 -28.95 31.02 6.42
C GLN A 210 -28.30 31.67 7.65
N ASP A 211 -27.03 32.08 7.53
CA ASP A 211 -26.36 33.02 8.44
C ASP A 211 -26.44 34.44 7.88
N PRO A 212 -26.61 35.48 8.74
CA PRO A 212 -26.31 36.85 8.36
C PRO A 212 -25.11 37.44 9.13
N SER A 213 -24.24 38.08 8.32
CA SER A 213 -23.28 39.18 8.61
C SER A 213 -22.00 38.86 9.39
#